data_AF-A0A9P0F1R8-F1
#
_entry.id   AF-A0A9P0F1R8-F1
#
_cell.length_a   1.000
_cell.length_b   1.000
_cell.length_c   1.000
_cell.angle_alpha   90.00
_cell.angle_beta   90.00
_cell.angle_gamma   90.00
#
_symmetry.space_group_name_H-M   'P 1'
#
loop_
_entity.id
_entity.type
_entity.pdbx_description
1 polymer ?
#
loop_
_entity_poly.entity_id
_entity_poly.type
_entity_poly.pdbx_seq_one_letter_code
_entity_poly.pdbx_strand_id
1 'polypeptide(L)'
;MGGKLNSIGLTSTPIIHFLVMCWNTNEEYGRANEAGYYSKLSSAFNHVHNVDEPKKLYTPEISVDCANGVGALVLKKMIHFLQELQSSSSPNKKSLKINLFNDLVFVKDVLNNECGADFVKVQQKIPIMKKKDGSSLHVIPNARYASVDGDADRIIYYYVDDSGIFHLLDGDRIAILVAGYLKELIKKTGINIQVGLVQTAYANGSSTKYAIEKLNIPVAWTLTGVKHLHHKAKEFDIGVYFEANGHGTVLFNSRTVEHLTKLLVDERNGLSEDQKANLKKLLVVRDVINETVGDAIADLLLVEAILYDSDWNIQQWLNLYDDLPNRQLKVSLQDCSVVKTEGADVKCIAPAGLQQKINSLVKNYPSGRAFIRPSGTENFVRIYAEADSQKNADSLAAEVAQAVHSLAGSVGDLYEHPL
;
A
#
# COMPACT_ATOMS: atom_id res chain seq x y z
N MET A 1 -4.83 -1.43 38.00
CA MET A 1 -5.24 -2.68 37.33
C MET A 1 -4.01 -3.57 37.28
N GLY A 2 -3.97 -4.73 37.95
CA GLY A 2 -2.76 -5.56 38.15
C GLY A 2 -2.17 -6.23 36.90
N GLY A 3 -2.10 -5.53 35.77
CA GLY A 3 -1.50 -5.99 34.54
C GLY A 3 0.04 -5.92 34.58
N LYS A 4 0.68 -6.82 33.83
CA LYS A 4 2.13 -6.78 33.59
C LYS A 4 2.41 -5.91 32.38
N LEU A 5 3.20 -4.85 32.56
CA LEU A 5 3.65 -3.97 31.48
C LEU A 5 4.97 -4.51 30.90
N ASN A 6 5.03 -4.69 29.58
CA ASN A 6 6.26 -4.95 28.86
C ASN A 6 6.59 -3.72 28.00
N SER A 7 7.69 -3.03 28.30
CA SER A 7 8.17 -1.91 27.46
C SER A 7 9.01 -2.46 26.32
N ILE A 8 8.67 -2.08 25.09
CA ILE A 8 9.35 -2.52 23.86
C ILE A 8 10.19 -1.40 23.22
N GLY A 9 10.30 -0.25 23.89
CA GLY A 9 11.10 0.87 23.44
C GLY A 9 10.57 1.55 22.17
N LEU A 10 11.50 2.14 21.41
CA LEU A 10 11.21 2.86 20.17
C LEU A 10 11.20 1.88 18.99
N THR A 11 10.02 1.67 18.41
CA THR A 11 9.81 0.77 17.27
C THR A 11 8.63 1.25 16.41
N SER A 12 8.42 0.64 15.25
CA SER A 12 7.32 0.97 14.33
C SER A 12 5.98 0.40 14.79
N THR A 13 4.87 1.02 14.38
CA THR A 13 3.51 0.54 14.68
C THR A 13 3.31 -0.94 14.30
N PRO A 14 3.77 -1.42 13.12
CA PRO A 14 3.61 -2.83 12.75
C PRO A 14 4.35 -3.83 13.64
N ILE A 15 5.51 -3.47 14.19
CA ILE A 15 6.23 -4.34 15.13
C ILE A 15 5.43 -4.51 16.42
N ILE A 16 4.77 -3.45 16.90
CA ILE A 16 3.91 -3.55 18.08
C ILE A 16 2.79 -4.57 17.83
N HIS A 17 2.12 -4.46 16.67
CA HIS A 17 1.04 -5.38 16.28
C HIS A 17 1.54 -6.83 16.10
N PHE A 18 2.71 -7.01 15.49
CA PHE A 18 3.37 -8.31 15.38
C PHE A 18 3.59 -8.94 16.75
N LEU A 19 4.19 -8.21 17.70
CA LEU A 19 4.47 -8.72 19.04
C LEU A 19 3.18 -9.08 19.80
N VAL A 20 2.16 -8.23 19.71
CA VAL A 20 0.85 -8.49 20.30
C VAL A 20 0.22 -9.76 19.72
N MET A 21 0.29 -9.98 18.40
CA MET A 21 -0.20 -11.23 17.81
C MET A 21 0.61 -12.42 18.32
N CYS A 22 1.95 -12.38 18.25
CA CYS A 22 2.81 -13.48 18.69
C CYS A 22 2.58 -13.87 20.16
N TRP A 23 2.42 -12.89 21.07
CA TRP A 23 2.11 -13.18 22.48
C TRP A 23 0.75 -13.85 22.65
N ASN A 24 -0.26 -13.44 21.88
CA ASN A 24 -1.63 -13.97 22.01
C ASN A 24 -1.85 -15.29 21.25
N THR A 25 -0.95 -15.66 20.34
CA THR A 25 -0.98 -16.94 19.62
C THR A 25 0.05 -17.93 20.14
N ASN A 26 0.63 -17.72 21.34
CA ASN A 26 1.71 -18.55 21.89
C ASN A 26 2.85 -18.81 20.88
N GLU A 27 3.29 -17.75 20.21
CA GLU A 27 4.34 -17.74 19.18
C GLU A 27 4.03 -18.52 17.88
N GLU A 28 2.78 -18.96 17.66
CA GLU A 28 2.39 -19.62 16.39
C GLU A 28 2.62 -18.74 15.16
N TYR A 29 2.35 -17.43 15.26
CA TYR A 29 2.58 -16.47 14.18
C TYR A 29 4.06 -16.09 13.98
N GLY A 30 4.89 -16.30 15.02
CA GLY A 30 6.30 -15.93 15.04
C GLY A 30 6.84 -15.77 16.46
N ARG A 31 8.16 -15.69 16.61
CA ARG A 31 8.80 -15.44 17.91
C ARG A 31 8.40 -14.08 18.46
N ALA A 32 7.99 -14.00 19.72
CA ALA A 32 7.40 -12.80 20.29
C ALA A 32 8.46 -11.79 20.80
N ASN A 33 9.37 -11.42 19.91
CA ASN A 33 10.39 -10.38 20.11
C ASN A 33 10.79 -9.72 18.78
N GLU A 34 11.48 -8.58 18.83
CA GLU A 34 11.84 -7.79 17.64
C GLU A 34 12.73 -8.58 16.66
N ALA A 35 13.66 -9.41 17.17
CA ALA A 35 14.48 -10.28 16.32
C ALA A 35 13.63 -11.33 15.58
N GLY A 36 12.52 -11.79 16.18
CA GLY A 36 11.52 -12.65 15.57
C GLY A 36 10.87 -12.01 14.35
N TYR A 37 10.51 -10.73 14.44
CA TYR A 37 9.98 -9.95 13.31
C TYR A 37 10.99 -9.91 12.15
N TYR A 38 12.22 -9.46 12.41
CA TYR A 38 13.24 -9.37 11.37
C TYR A 38 13.57 -10.73 10.76
N SER A 39 13.73 -11.76 11.59
CA SER A 39 14.06 -13.11 11.12
C SER A 39 12.96 -13.70 10.25
N LYS A 40 11.69 -13.54 10.63
CA LYS A 40 10.54 -14.04 9.86
C LYS A 40 10.56 -13.43 8.44
N LEU A 41 10.58 -12.11 8.35
CA LEU A 41 10.49 -11.39 7.08
C LEU A 41 11.73 -11.60 6.21
N SER A 42 12.93 -11.44 6.77
CA SER A 42 14.19 -11.58 6.02
C SER A 42 14.42 -13.01 5.53
N SER A 43 14.06 -14.02 6.32
CA SER A 43 14.16 -15.42 5.89
C SER A 43 13.23 -15.68 4.72
N ALA A 44 11.95 -15.32 4.84
CA ALA A 44 10.97 -15.50 3.77
C ALA A 44 11.35 -14.73 2.50
N PHE A 45 11.79 -13.48 2.64
CA PHE A 45 12.25 -12.66 1.52
C PHE A 45 13.43 -13.31 0.79
N ASN A 46 14.47 -13.75 1.50
CA ASN A 46 15.65 -14.38 0.89
C ASN A 46 15.36 -15.72 0.20
N HIS A 47 14.26 -16.40 0.54
CA HIS A 47 13.81 -17.60 -0.17
C HIS A 47 13.20 -17.27 -1.54
N VAL A 48 12.51 -16.13 -1.69
CA VAL A 48 11.94 -15.68 -2.97
C VAL A 48 12.98 -14.91 -3.79
N HIS A 49 13.71 -14.02 -3.13
CA HIS A 49 14.74 -13.15 -3.71
C HIS A 49 16.08 -13.87 -3.82
N ASN A 50 16.12 -14.98 -4.58
CA ASN A 50 17.34 -15.75 -4.75
C ASN A 50 18.21 -15.22 -5.91
N VAL A 51 18.98 -14.14 -5.68
CA VAL A 51 19.78 -13.40 -6.69
C VAL A 51 20.94 -14.18 -7.34
N ASP A 52 20.95 -15.50 -7.23
CA ASP A 52 21.90 -16.36 -7.93
C ASP A 52 21.68 -16.33 -9.46
N GLU A 53 20.47 -16.00 -9.91
CA GLU A 53 20.16 -15.75 -11.32
C GLU A 53 20.07 -14.25 -11.62
N PRO A 54 20.94 -13.71 -12.50
CA PRO A 54 20.86 -12.32 -12.91
C PRO A 54 19.56 -12.07 -13.68
N LYS A 55 18.78 -11.12 -13.19
CA LYS A 55 17.56 -10.62 -13.82
C LYS A 55 17.90 -9.63 -14.94
N LYS A 56 17.08 -9.59 -16.00
CA LYS A 56 17.34 -8.73 -17.17
C LYS A 56 16.90 -7.30 -16.94
N LEU A 57 15.80 -7.11 -16.22
CA LEU A 57 15.13 -5.82 -16.05
C LEU A 57 15.13 -5.39 -14.58
N TYR A 58 14.93 -6.33 -13.66
CA TYR A 58 14.99 -6.02 -12.23
C TYR A 58 16.43 -5.73 -11.78
N THR A 59 16.61 -4.65 -11.01
CA THR A 59 17.87 -4.27 -10.37
C THR A 59 17.74 -4.41 -8.86
N PRO A 60 18.64 -5.08 -8.11
CA PRO A 60 18.50 -5.27 -6.67
C PRO A 60 18.93 -4.03 -5.86
N GLU A 61 18.41 -2.84 -6.18
CA GLU A 61 18.72 -1.59 -5.47
C GLU A 61 17.50 -0.67 -5.41
N ILE A 62 17.22 -0.12 -4.23
CA ILE A 62 16.16 0.85 -3.97
C ILE A 62 16.63 1.94 -3.00
N SER A 63 16.11 3.16 -3.15
CA SER A 63 16.30 4.23 -2.16
C SER A 63 15.02 4.51 -1.38
N VAL A 64 15.09 4.57 -0.05
CA VAL A 64 13.92 4.70 0.82
C VAL A 64 13.99 5.97 1.66
N ASP A 65 13.02 6.84 1.47
CA ASP A 65 12.71 7.99 2.31
C ASP A 65 12.07 7.50 3.61
N CYS A 66 12.75 7.72 4.72
CA CYS A 66 12.30 7.26 6.03
C CYS A 66 11.48 8.29 6.80
N ALA A 67 11.08 9.40 6.17
CA ALA A 67 10.29 10.48 6.75
C ALA A 67 10.86 11.11 8.04
N ASN A 68 12.15 10.90 8.29
CA ASN A 68 12.83 11.14 9.57
C ASN A 68 12.14 10.44 10.76
N GLY A 69 11.38 9.38 10.50
CA GLY A 69 10.61 8.61 11.47
C GLY A 69 11.29 7.34 11.95
N VAL A 70 10.59 6.58 12.79
CA VAL A 70 11.13 5.37 13.42
C VAL A 70 11.43 4.25 12.42
N GLY A 71 10.76 4.27 11.26
CA GLY A 71 11.02 3.35 10.14
C GLY A 71 12.50 3.32 9.72
N ALA A 72 13.22 4.45 9.85
CA ALA A 72 14.66 4.51 9.61
C ALA A 72 15.50 3.58 10.51
N LEU A 73 15.09 3.38 11.77
CA LEU A 73 15.78 2.48 12.69
C LEU A 73 15.45 1.02 12.38
N VAL A 74 14.19 0.77 12.06
CA VAL A 74 13.70 -0.58 11.74
C VAL A 74 14.30 -1.08 10.43
N LEU A 75 14.36 -0.26 9.38
CA LEU A 75 15.01 -0.61 8.11
C LEU A 75 16.51 -0.85 8.27
N LYS A 76 17.22 -0.07 9.10
CA LYS A 76 18.65 -0.34 9.40
C LYS A 76 18.86 -1.72 10.00
N LYS A 77 18.01 -2.13 10.96
CA LYS A 77 18.06 -3.47 11.53
C LYS A 77 17.68 -4.54 10.50
N MET A 78 16.63 -4.30 9.70
CA MET A 78 16.22 -5.23 8.64
C MET A 78 17.35 -5.46 7.61
N ILE A 79 18.03 -4.40 7.18
CA ILE A 79 19.20 -4.49 6.27
C ILE A 79 20.28 -5.41 6.85
N HIS A 80 20.55 -5.31 8.15
CA HIS A 80 21.51 -6.19 8.81
C HIS A 80 21.08 -7.66 8.76
N PHE A 81 19.82 -7.97 9.09
CA PHE A 81 19.29 -9.34 9.00
C PHE A 81 19.32 -9.90 7.57
N LEU A 82 19.01 -9.08 6.56
CA LEU A 82 19.12 -9.47 5.15
C LEU A 82 20.56 -9.84 4.76
N GLN A 83 21.56 -9.11 5.28
CA GLN A 83 22.98 -9.35 5.00
C GLN A 83 23.57 -10.56 5.75
N GLU A 84 23.17 -10.78 7.00
CA GLU A 84 23.67 -11.89 7.83
C GLU A 84 23.27 -13.27 7.25
N LEU A 85 22.01 -13.39 6.82
CA LEU A 85 21.50 -14.62 6.19
C LEU A 85 22.23 -14.96 4.88
N GLN A 86 22.79 -13.98 4.20
CA GLN A 86 23.53 -14.20 2.94
C GLN A 86 24.97 -14.65 3.17
N SER A 87 25.64 -14.05 4.16
CA SER A 87 27.02 -14.39 4.53
C SER A 87 27.16 -15.87 4.93
N SER A 88 26.09 -16.49 5.43
CA SER A 88 26.05 -17.89 5.85
C SER A 88 25.69 -18.88 4.73
N SER A 89 25.11 -18.42 3.61
CA SER A 89 24.56 -19.30 2.57
C SER A 89 25.22 -19.19 1.19
N SER A 90 25.86 -18.07 0.84
CA SER A 90 26.77 -17.96 -0.33
C SER A 90 27.51 -16.61 -0.40
N PRO A 91 28.86 -16.59 -0.40
CA PRO A 91 29.64 -15.33 -0.36
C PRO A 91 29.59 -14.47 -1.64
N ASN A 92 29.03 -14.97 -2.75
CA ASN A 92 28.91 -14.23 -4.02
C ASN A 92 27.49 -13.69 -4.31
N LYS A 93 26.54 -13.86 -3.38
CA LYS A 93 25.13 -13.49 -3.58
C LYS A 93 24.92 -11.98 -3.40
N LYS A 94 24.33 -11.31 -4.39
CA LYS A 94 23.98 -9.88 -4.27
C LYS A 94 22.66 -9.71 -3.53
N SER A 95 22.63 -9.00 -2.40
CA SER A 95 21.39 -8.61 -1.71
C SER A 95 20.62 -7.53 -2.46
N LEU A 96 19.33 -7.38 -2.13
CA LEU A 96 18.66 -6.09 -2.25
C LEU A 96 19.44 -5.04 -1.44
N LYS A 97 20.00 -4.06 -2.12
CA LYS A 97 20.64 -2.89 -1.54
C LYS A 97 19.59 -1.82 -1.24
N ILE A 98 19.42 -1.47 0.02
CA ILE A 98 18.45 -0.45 0.47
C ILE A 98 19.24 0.78 0.94
N ASN A 99 19.13 1.88 0.19
CA ASN A 99 19.75 3.15 0.53
C ASN A 99 18.76 4.03 1.30
N LEU A 100 19.07 4.38 2.54
CA LEU A 100 18.17 5.20 3.37
C LEU A 100 18.49 6.69 3.25
N PHE A 101 17.46 7.53 3.23
CA PHE A 101 17.56 8.98 3.36
C PHE A 101 16.39 9.53 4.19
N ASN A 102 16.49 10.80 4.59
CA ASN A 102 15.62 11.40 5.61
C ASN A 102 15.50 10.48 6.83
N ASP A 103 16.63 10.19 7.47
CA ASP A 103 16.73 9.24 8.58
C ASP A 103 17.23 9.91 9.87
N LEU A 104 16.88 11.19 10.05
CA LEU A 104 17.24 12.05 11.19
C LEU A 104 16.27 11.88 12.38
N VAL A 105 16.09 10.65 12.85
CA VAL A 105 15.08 10.24 13.86
C VAL A 105 15.09 11.05 15.17
N PHE A 106 16.26 11.56 15.56
CA PHE A 106 16.43 12.27 16.83
C PHE A 106 16.51 13.79 16.68
N VAL A 107 16.28 14.32 15.47
CA VAL A 107 16.22 15.76 15.22
C VAL A 107 14.76 16.20 15.34
N LYS A 108 14.52 17.31 16.05
CA LYS A 108 13.18 17.87 16.21
C LYS A 108 12.69 18.51 14.92
N ASP A 109 11.36 18.54 14.74
CA ASP A 109 10.67 19.30 13.69
C ASP A 109 11.03 18.91 12.23
N VAL A 110 11.65 17.74 12.03
CA VAL A 110 11.95 17.18 10.70
C VAL A 110 11.09 15.97 10.34
N LEU A 111 10.33 15.41 11.30
CA LEU A 111 9.42 14.29 11.09
C LEU A 111 8.33 14.66 10.08
N ASN A 112 8.21 13.90 8.98
CA ASN A 112 7.26 14.13 7.88
C ASN A 112 7.36 15.54 7.23
N ASN A 113 8.46 16.26 7.44
CA ASN A 113 8.61 17.62 6.93
C ASN A 113 9.12 17.59 5.49
N GLU A 114 8.22 17.87 4.54
CA GLU A 114 8.46 17.80 3.09
C GLU A 114 8.98 16.43 2.60
N CYS A 115 8.64 15.38 3.35
CA CYS A 115 9.00 13.99 3.07
C CYS A 115 7.97 13.02 3.64
N GLY A 116 8.14 11.74 3.33
CA GLY A 116 7.28 10.64 3.77
C GLY A 116 6.12 10.34 2.83
N ALA A 117 5.49 9.18 3.05
CA ALA A 117 4.44 8.63 2.19
C ALA A 117 3.29 9.62 1.93
N ASP A 118 2.78 10.26 2.99
CA ASP A 118 1.68 11.23 2.90
C ASP A 118 2.07 12.45 2.05
N PHE A 119 3.28 12.99 2.23
CA PHE A 119 3.77 14.11 1.41
C PHE A 119 3.82 13.74 -0.06
N VAL A 120 4.44 12.60 -0.38
CA VAL A 120 4.60 12.14 -1.77
C VAL A 120 3.24 11.87 -2.41
N LYS A 121 2.31 11.22 -1.70
CA LYS A 121 0.97 10.94 -2.21
C LYS A 121 0.17 12.22 -2.46
N VAL A 122 0.19 13.17 -1.53
CA VAL A 122 -0.63 14.39 -1.62
C VAL A 122 -0.04 15.40 -2.60
N GLN A 123 1.28 15.59 -2.57
CA GLN A 123 1.97 16.58 -3.39
C GLN A 123 2.38 16.06 -4.77
N GLN A 124 2.37 14.74 -4.98
CA GLN A 124 2.76 14.07 -6.22
C GLN A 124 4.08 14.59 -6.79
N LYS A 125 5.09 14.70 -5.91
CA LYS A 125 6.43 15.16 -6.26
C LYS A 125 7.48 14.48 -5.38
N ILE A 126 8.73 14.61 -5.80
CA ILE A 126 9.89 14.10 -5.07
C ILE A 126 10.01 14.79 -3.70
N PRO A 127 10.21 14.03 -2.60
CA PRO A 127 10.44 14.61 -1.28
C PRO A 127 11.81 15.29 -1.21
N ILE A 128 12.05 16.10 -0.17
CA ILE A 128 13.42 16.53 0.12
C ILE A 128 14.30 15.28 0.28
N MET A 129 15.49 15.23 -0.33
CA MET A 129 16.34 14.05 -0.27
C MET A 129 17.62 14.31 0.52
N LYS A 130 17.50 14.47 1.85
CA LYS A 130 18.63 14.80 2.72
C LYS A 130 19.27 13.53 3.31
N LYS A 131 20.60 13.49 3.32
CA LYS A 131 21.39 12.50 4.06
C LYS A 131 21.76 13.02 5.45
N LYS A 132 22.21 12.09 6.31
CA LYS A 132 22.72 12.40 7.66
C LYS A 132 23.88 13.37 7.69
N ASP A 133 24.74 13.32 6.68
CA ASP A 133 25.90 14.20 6.56
C ASP A 133 25.53 15.61 6.06
N GLY A 134 24.23 15.89 5.86
CA GLY A 134 23.72 17.17 5.36
C GLY A 134 23.77 17.31 3.84
N SER A 135 24.36 16.35 3.11
CA SER A 135 24.34 16.35 1.66
C SER A 135 22.96 16.00 1.10
N SER A 136 22.67 16.45 -0.12
CA SER A 136 21.46 16.08 -0.84
C SER A 136 21.76 14.93 -1.80
N LEU A 137 20.80 14.00 -1.93
CA LEU A 137 20.84 12.99 -3.00
C LEU A 137 20.39 13.62 -4.32
N HIS A 138 21.03 13.20 -5.40
CA HIS A 138 20.54 13.44 -6.74
C HIS A 138 19.54 12.35 -7.11
N VAL A 139 18.45 12.77 -7.77
CA VAL A 139 17.50 11.83 -8.37
C VAL A 139 18.18 11.12 -9.53
N ILE A 140 18.09 9.80 -9.54
CA ILE A 140 18.56 8.95 -10.63
C ILE A 140 17.34 8.60 -11.47
N PRO A 141 17.29 8.99 -12.77
CA PRO A 141 16.20 8.63 -13.64
C PRO A 141 15.97 7.12 -13.66
N ASN A 142 14.70 6.72 -13.69
CA ASN A 142 14.22 5.35 -13.74
C ASN A 142 14.62 4.46 -12.55
N ALA A 143 15.27 5.01 -11.51
CA ALA A 143 15.56 4.29 -10.28
C ALA A 143 14.31 4.17 -9.40
N ARG A 144 14.23 3.09 -8.61
CA ARG A 144 13.13 2.87 -7.67
C ARG A 144 13.34 3.65 -6.40
N TYR A 145 12.28 4.36 -6.00
CA TYR A 145 12.19 5.02 -4.71
C TYR A 145 10.93 4.58 -3.99
N ALA A 146 11.00 4.56 -2.67
CA ALA A 146 9.84 4.40 -1.81
C ALA A 146 9.89 5.42 -0.65
N SER A 147 8.73 5.87 -0.19
CA SER A 147 8.59 6.64 1.05
C SER A 147 7.75 5.87 2.03
N VAL A 148 8.24 5.75 3.26
CA VAL A 148 7.43 5.32 4.41
C VAL A 148 6.91 6.55 5.15
N ASP A 149 5.89 6.40 5.99
CA ASP A 149 5.48 7.46 6.92
C ASP A 149 6.18 7.36 8.28
N GLY A 150 5.87 8.29 9.18
CA GLY A 150 6.61 8.51 10.42
C GLY A 150 6.71 7.29 11.35
N ASP A 151 5.66 6.47 11.40
CA ASP A 151 5.59 5.23 12.19
C ASP A 151 5.66 3.95 11.34
N ALA A 152 5.85 4.09 10.02
CA ALA A 152 6.08 3.05 9.03
C ALA A 152 4.92 2.04 8.87
N ASP A 153 3.67 2.54 8.83
CA ASP A 153 2.47 1.76 8.50
C ASP A 153 1.96 2.00 7.07
N ARG A 154 2.54 2.97 6.35
CA ARG A 154 2.29 3.27 4.93
C ARG A 154 3.55 3.21 4.10
N ILE A 155 3.40 2.77 2.86
CA ILE A 155 4.44 2.88 1.83
C ILE A 155 3.88 3.37 0.50
N ILE A 156 4.64 4.25 -0.15
CA ILE A 156 4.36 4.74 -1.51
C ILE A 156 5.62 4.56 -2.34
N TYR A 157 5.48 4.01 -3.56
CA TYR A 157 6.56 3.93 -4.53
C TYR A 157 6.48 5.07 -5.54
N TYR A 158 7.61 5.40 -6.15
CA TYR A 158 7.68 6.38 -7.21
C TYR A 158 9.00 6.29 -7.98
N TYR A 159 9.05 6.94 -9.13
CA TYR A 159 10.30 7.24 -9.85
C TYR A 159 10.17 8.54 -10.64
N VAL A 160 11.31 9.01 -11.16
CA VAL A 160 11.35 10.08 -12.17
C VAL A 160 11.88 9.48 -13.45
N ASP A 161 11.22 9.72 -14.59
CA ASP A 161 11.69 9.22 -15.87
C ASP A 161 12.85 10.06 -16.45
N ASP A 162 13.37 9.66 -17.61
CA ASP A 162 14.46 10.38 -18.29
C ASP A 162 14.09 11.81 -18.73
N SER A 163 12.79 12.13 -18.80
CA SER A 163 12.28 13.46 -19.11
C SER A 163 12.11 14.34 -17.87
N GLY A 164 12.39 13.81 -16.68
CA GLY A 164 12.21 14.54 -15.42
C GLY A 164 10.77 14.50 -14.89
N ILE A 165 9.89 13.65 -15.45
CA ILE A 165 8.49 13.54 -15.01
C ILE A 165 8.40 12.57 -13.85
N PHE A 166 7.71 13.00 -12.79
CA PHE A 166 7.42 12.18 -11.61
C PHE A 166 6.27 11.21 -11.89
N HIS A 167 6.46 9.94 -11.52
CA HIS A 167 5.47 8.88 -11.64
C HIS A 167 5.19 8.27 -10.27
N LEU A 168 3.91 8.28 -9.86
CA LEU A 168 3.45 7.76 -8.58
C LEU A 168 3.03 6.29 -8.70
N LEU A 169 3.43 5.47 -7.74
CA LEU A 169 2.95 4.10 -7.56
C LEU A 169 2.42 3.93 -6.13
N ASP A 170 1.14 4.26 -5.96
CA ASP A 170 0.49 4.34 -4.65
C ASP A 170 -0.04 2.99 -4.14
N GLY A 171 -0.85 3.03 -3.07
CA GLY A 171 -1.41 1.81 -2.49
C GLY A 171 -2.26 0.96 -3.45
N ASP A 172 -2.98 1.55 -4.41
CA ASP A 172 -3.73 0.78 -5.40
C ASP A 172 -2.77 0.02 -6.33
N ARG A 173 -1.66 0.65 -6.70
CA ARG A 173 -0.62 0.04 -7.55
C ARG A 173 0.04 -1.15 -6.86
N ILE A 174 0.27 -1.04 -5.55
CA ILE A 174 0.75 -2.16 -4.71
C ILE A 174 -0.32 -3.26 -4.67
N ALA A 175 -1.58 -2.91 -4.42
CA ALA A 175 -2.67 -3.87 -4.35
C ALA A 175 -2.82 -4.68 -5.64
N ILE A 176 -2.77 -4.02 -6.80
CA ILE A 176 -2.88 -4.67 -8.10
C ILE A 176 -1.68 -5.58 -8.39
N LEU A 177 -0.46 -5.13 -8.07
CA LEU A 177 0.75 -5.94 -8.22
C LEU A 177 0.65 -7.22 -7.38
N VAL A 178 0.33 -7.08 -6.10
CA VAL A 178 0.24 -8.18 -5.14
C VAL A 178 -0.90 -9.14 -5.51
N ALA A 179 -2.11 -8.62 -5.77
CA ALA A 179 -3.26 -9.44 -6.12
C ALA A 179 -3.04 -10.20 -7.43
N GLY A 180 -2.46 -9.56 -8.45
CA GLY A 180 -2.12 -10.19 -9.72
C GLY A 180 -1.08 -11.29 -9.57
N TYR A 181 -0.01 -11.03 -8.82
CA TYR A 181 1.03 -12.03 -8.56
C TYR A 181 0.49 -13.26 -7.80
N LEU A 182 -0.26 -13.04 -6.72
CA LEU A 182 -0.88 -14.12 -5.95
C LEU A 182 -1.85 -14.94 -6.81
N LYS A 183 -2.67 -14.28 -7.65
CA LYS A 183 -3.59 -14.95 -8.58
C LYS A 183 -2.84 -15.86 -9.56
N GLU A 184 -1.75 -15.38 -10.15
CA GLU A 184 -0.94 -16.18 -11.08
C GLU A 184 -0.21 -17.34 -10.38
N LEU A 185 0.29 -17.15 -9.15
CA LEU A 185 0.85 -18.26 -8.37
C LEU A 185 -0.18 -19.35 -8.08
N ILE A 186 -1.39 -18.96 -7.63
CA ILE A 186 -2.48 -19.90 -7.34
C ILE A 186 -2.90 -20.64 -8.61
N LYS A 187 -3.01 -19.94 -9.74
CA LYS A 187 -3.32 -20.58 -11.03
C LYS A 187 -2.29 -21.66 -11.39
N LYS A 188 -1.00 -21.44 -11.11
CA LYS A 188 0.07 -22.42 -11.34
C LYS A 188 0.03 -23.62 -10.39
N THR A 189 -0.62 -23.52 -9.22
CA THR A 189 -0.82 -24.68 -8.34
C THR A 189 -1.96 -25.58 -8.83
N GLY A 190 -2.91 -25.04 -9.60
CA GLY A 190 -4.14 -25.73 -9.99
C GLY A 190 -5.17 -25.85 -8.87
N ILE A 191 -4.92 -25.22 -7.71
CA ILE A 191 -5.83 -25.23 -6.57
C ILE A 191 -6.82 -24.06 -6.72
N ASN A 192 -8.10 -24.34 -6.47
CA ASN A 192 -9.14 -23.32 -6.54
C ASN A 192 -9.20 -22.51 -5.23
N ILE A 193 -8.49 -21.38 -5.19
CA ILE A 193 -8.51 -20.40 -4.09
C ILE A 193 -8.98 -19.05 -4.63
N GLN A 194 -9.91 -18.40 -3.91
CA GLN A 194 -10.40 -17.08 -4.28
C GLN A 194 -9.50 -15.97 -3.71
N VAL A 195 -8.85 -15.23 -4.61
CA VAL A 195 -8.26 -13.93 -4.29
C VAL A 195 -9.34 -12.86 -4.45
N GLY A 196 -9.50 -11.99 -3.48
CA GLY A 196 -10.34 -10.80 -3.56
C GLY A 196 -9.57 -9.52 -3.27
N LEU A 197 -9.98 -8.42 -3.89
CA LEU A 197 -9.40 -7.10 -3.68
C LEU A 197 -10.42 -6.22 -2.94
N VAL A 198 -9.98 -5.54 -1.88
CA VAL A 198 -10.81 -4.59 -1.13
C VAL A 198 -10.27 -3.19 -1.30
N GLN A 199 -11.11 -2.29 -1.79
CA GLN A 199 -10.78 -0.89 -2.06
C GLN A 199 -11.74 0.06 -1.35
N THR A 200 -11.34 1.33 -1.24
CA THR A 200 -12.23 2.42 -0.79
C THR A 200 -12.61 3.28 -1.98
N ALA A 201 -13.59 4.18 -1.79
CA ALA A 201 -14.02 5.16 -2.79
C ALA A 201 -12.85 5.94 -3.45
N TYR A 202 -11.74 6.14 -2.73
CA TYR A 202 -10.57 6.88 -3.23
C TYR A 202 -9.72 6.13 -4.26
N ALA A 203 -9.94 4.83 -4.43
CA ALA A 203 -9.20 4.07 -5.42
C ALA A 203 -9.45 4.61 -6.83
N ASN A 204 -8.42 4.69 -7.66
CA ASN A 204 -8.56 5.16 -9.04
C ASN A 204 -9.45 4.20 -9.85
N GLY A 205 -10.38 4.72 -10.64
CA GLY A 205 -11.29 3.89 -11.44
C GLY A 205 -10.57 2.91 -12.37
N SER A 206 -9.38 3.26 -12.86
CA SER A 206 -8.54 2.37 -13.68
C SER A 206 -8.01 1.17 -12.91
N SER A 207 -7.68 1.30 -11.62
CA SER A 207 -7.17 0.18 -10.81
C SER A 207 -8.27 -0.85 -10.58
N THR A 208 -9.48 -0.39 -10.20
CA THR A 208 -10.67 -1.26 -10.09
C THR A 208 -10.98 -1.94 -11.41
N LYS A 209 -10.99 -1.19 -12.51
CA LYS A 209 -11.26 -1.75 -13.84
C LYS A 209 -10.24 -2.82 -14.23
N TYR A 210 -8.95 -2.58 -13.96
CA TYR A 210 -7.88 -3.53 -14.23
C TYR A 210 -8.05 -4.83 -13.42
N ALA A 211 -8.35 -4.73 -12.12
CA ALA A 211 -8.60 -5.90 -11.28
C ALA A 211 -9.74 -6.78 -11.81
N ILE A 212 -10.86 -6.16 -12.20
CA ILE A 212 -12.05 -6.88 -12.66
C ILE A 212 -11.83 -7.44 -14.07
N GLU A 213 -11.43 -6.59 -15.03
CA GLU A 213 -11.44 -6.94 -16.46
C GLU A 213 -10.18 -7.67 -16.92
N LYS A 214 -9.02 -7.42 -16.29
CA LYS A 214 -7.73 -8.01 -16.69
C LYS A 214 -7.30 -9.15 -15.78
N LEU A 215 -7.41 -8.99 -14.46
CA LEU A 215 -7.01 -10.01 -13.51
C LEU A 215 -8.12 -11.01 -13.16
N ASN A 216 -9.39 -10.67 -13.48
CA ASN A 216 -10.57 -11.44 -13.08
C ASN A 216 -10.60 -11.68 -11.55
N ILE A 217 -10.34 -10.61 -10.80
CA ILE A 217 -10.36 -10.57 -9.34
C ILE A 217 -11.60 -9.79 -8.90
N PRO A 218 -12.47 -10.35 -8.04
CA PRO A 218 -13.61 -9.62 -7.49
C PRO A 218 -13.12 -8.45 -6.62
N VAL A 219 -13.75 -7.29 -6.79
CA VAL A 219 -13.48 -6.09 -6.00
C VAL A 219 -14.64 -5.81 -5.05
N ALA A 220 -14.35 -5.66 -3.77
CA ALA A 220 -15.29 -5.21 -2.75
C ALA A 220 -14.96 -3.78 -2.29
N TRP A 221 -15.99 -2.95 -2.12
CA TRP A 221 -15.84 -1.57 -1.66
C TRP A 221 -16.19 -1.45 -0.18
N THR A 222 -15.39 -0.70 0.57
CA THR A 222 -15.65 -0.37 1.98
C THR A 222 -15.47 1.10 2.28
N LEU A 223 -15.99 1.54 3.42
CA LEU A 223 -15.64 2.86 3.99
C LEU A 223 -14.12 2.98 4.17
N THR A 224 -13.61 4.21 4.11
CA THR A 224 -12.22 4.54 4.44
C THR A 224 -11.90 4.13 5.88
N GLY A 225 -10.67 3.65 6.08
CA GLY A 225 -10.16 3.21 7.36
C GLY A 225 -9.97 1.70 7.40
N VAL A 226 -8.75 1.30 7.72
CA VAL A 226 -8.22 -0.07 7.70
C VAL A 226 -9.09 -1.09 8.44
N LYS A 227 -9.82 -0.68 9.48
CA LYS A 227 -10.79 -1.53 10.19
C LYS A 227 -11.86 -2.10 9.25
N HIS A 228 -12.39 -1.28 8.35
CA HIS A 228 -13.43 -1.68 7.40
C HIS A 228 -12.85 -2.59 6.31
N LEU A 229 -11.70 -2.20 5.75
CA LEU A 229 -11.02 -2.97 4.72
C LEU A 229 -10.64 -4.37 5.26
N HIS A 230 -10.01 -4.41 6.43
CA HIS A 230 -9.57 -5.64 7.08
C HIS A 230 -10.74 -6.59 7.39
N HIS A 231 -11.88 -6.07 7.86
CA HIS A 231 -13.07 -6.90 8.10
C HIS A 231 -13.60 -7.51 6.80
N LYS A 232 -13.64 -6.73 5.71
CA LYS A 232 -14.13 -7.21 4.41
C LYS A 232 -13.15 -8.19 3.75
N ALA A 233 -11.85 -7.98 3.91
CA ALA A 233 -10.81 -8.85 3.36
C ALA A 233 -10.88 -10.29 3.91
N LYS A 234 -11.37 -10.47 5.16
CA LYS A 234 -11.58 -11.79 5.77
C LYS A 234 -12.65 -12.65 5.11
N GLU A 235 -13.50 -12.06 4.26
CA GLU A 235 -14.54 -12.80 3.53
C GLU A 235 -13.98 -13.61 2.35
N PHE A 236 -12.74 -13.33 1.92
CA PHE A 236 -12.06 -14.07 0.87
C PHE A 236 -11.13 -15.14 1.44
N ASP A 237 -10.75 -16.13 0.61
CA ASP A 237 -9.70 -17.08 1.00
C ASP A 237 -8.34 -16.36 1.15
N ILE A 238 -8.07 -15.42 0.24
CA ILE A 238 -6.96 -14.48 0.28
C ILE A 238 -7.49 -13.08 -0.03
N GLY A 239 -7.53 -12.21 0.97
CA GLY A 239 -8.03 -10.84 0.85
C GLY A 239 -6.88 -9.84 0.79
N VAL A 240 -6.70 -9.19 -0.36
CA VAL A 240 -5.75 -8.08 -0.53
C VAL A 240 -6.48 -6.77 -0.27
N TYR A 241 -5.93 -5.90 0.57
CA TYR A 241 -6.50 -4.57 0.79
C TYR A 241 -5.43 -3.51 0.95
N PHE A 242 -5.56 -2.42 0.23
CA PHE A 242 -4.75 -1.21 0.39
C PHE A 242 -5.64 0.02 0.19
N GLU A 243 -5.38 1.06 0.97
CA GLU A 243 -5.86 2.41 0.70
C GLU A 243 -4.83 3.13 -0.20
N ALA A 244 -5.29 4.05 -1.04
CA ALA A 244 -4.43 4.79 -1.96
C ALA A 244 -3.32 5.62 -1.28
N ASN A 245 -3.37 5.80 0.04
CA ASN A 245 -2.30 6.42 0.83
C ASN A 245 -1.15 5.47 1.19
N GLY A 246 -1.23 4.20 0.79
CA GLY A 246 -0.18 3.20 1.01
C GLY A 246 -0.38 2.32 2.25
N HIS A 247 -1.46 2.49 3.03
CA HIS A 247 -1.75 1.59 4.15
C HIS A 247 -2.49 0.37 3.63
N GLY A 248 -1.93 -0.82 3.82
CA GLY A 248 -2.61 -2.06 3.45
C GLY A 248 -1.82 -3.30 3.78
N THR A 249 -2.41 -4.47 3.58
CA THR A 249 -1.75 -5.77 3.68
C THR A 249 -2.59 -6.85 2.98
N VAL A 250 -2.19 -8.10 3.11
CA VAL A 250 -2.92 -9.28 2.63
C VAL A 250 -3.28 -10.16 3.83
N LEU A 251 -4.49 -10.71 3.82
CA LEU A 251 -4.95 -11.68 4.81
C LEU A 251 -5.17 -13.03 4.14
N PHE A 252 -4.73 -14.09 4.81
CA PHE A 252 -5.02 -15.47 4.42
C PHE A 252 -6.00 -16.08 5.40
N ASN A 253 -7.09 -16.65 4.91
CA ASN A 253 -8.03 -17.37 5.74
C ASN A 253 -7.35 -18.58 6.39
N SER A 254 -7.49 -18.77 7.70
CA SER A 254 -6.82 -19.86 8.43
C SER A 254 -7.15 -21.25 7.86
N ARG A 255 -8.40 -21.47 7.44
CA ARG A 255 -8.79 -22.75 6.81
C ARG A 255 -8.09 -22.97 5.48
N THR A 256 -7.89 -21.90 4.72
CA THR A 256 -7.13 -21.92 3.47
C THR A 256 -5.67 -22.24 3.73
N VAL A 257 -5.04 -21.58 4.71
CA VAL A 257 -3.64 -21.87 5.08
C VAL A 257 -3.48 -23.33 5.54
N GLU A 258 -4.36 -23.83 6.39
CA GLU A 258 -4.35 -25.22 6.82
C GLU A 258 -4.49 -26.19 5.65
N HIS A 259 -5.41 -25.91 4.72
CA HIS A 259 -5.61 -26.73 3.53
C HIS A 259 -4.37 -26.76 2.63
N LEU A 260 -3.81 -25.59 2.33
CA LEU A 260 -2.60 -25.45 1.50
C LEU A 260 -1.39 -26.15 2.15
N THR A 261 -1.26 -26.05 3.47
CA THR A 261 -0.17 -26.70 4.22
C THR A 261 -0.32 -28.21 4.20
N LYS A 262 -1.53 -28.73 4.43
CA LYS A 262 -1.83 -30.17 4.34
C LYS A 262 -1.54 -30.71 2.94
N LEU A 263 -1.93 -29.97 1.90
CA LEU A 263 -1.60 -30.34 0.53
C LEU A 263 -0.10 -30.39 0.32
N LEU A 264 0.67 -29.39 0.77
CA LEU A 264 2.11 -29.37 0.53
C LEU A 264 2.86 -30.59 1.14
N VAL A 265 2.39 -31.12 2.26
CA VAL A 265 3.05 -32.25 2.96
C VAL A 265 2.49 -33.63 2.61
N ASP A 266 1.30 -33.72 2.01
CA ASP A 266 0.72 -35.01 1.60
C ASP A 266 1.31 -35.47 0.26
N GLU A 267 2.21 -36.46 0.31
CA GLU A 267 2.83 -37.04 -0.89
C GLU A 267 1.83 -37.69 -1.86
N ARG A 268 0.58 -37.94 -1.43
CA ARG A 268 -0.47 -38.58 -2.23
C ARG A 268 -1.42 -37.58 -2.89
N ASN A 269 -1.16 -36.27 -2.78
CA ASN A 269 -2.03 -35.20 -3.28
C ASN A 269 -2.17 -35.13 -4.81
N GLY A 270 -1.34 -35.86 -5.57
CA GLY A 270 -1.34 -35.86 -7.03
C GLY A 270 -0.82 -34.57 -7.70
N LEU A 271 -0.27 -33.62 -6.94
CA LEU A 271 0.35 -32.40 -7.47
C LEU A 271 1.69 -32.75 -8.14
N SER A 272 1.93 -32.15 -9.30
CA SER A 272 3.25 -32.19 -9.95
C SER A 272 4.29 -31.45 -9.11
N GLU A 273 5.57 -31.71 -9.36
CA GLU A 273 6.67 -31.00 -8.68
C GLU A 273 6.61 -29.48 -8.93
N ASP A 274 6.23 -29.05 -10.14
CA ASP A 274 6.02 -27.63 -10.46
C ASP A 274 4.87 -27.02 -9.66
N GLN A 275 3.76 -27.75 -9.50
CA GLN A 275 2.62 -27.29 -8.69
C GLN A 275 3.01 -27.17 -7.21
N LYS A 276 3.73 -28.15 -6.68
CA LYS A 276 4.26 -28.12 -5.31
C LYS A 276 5.25 -26.98 -5.11
N ALA A 277 6.12 -26.70 -6.08
CA ALA A 277 7.06 -25.59 -6.03
C ALA A 277 6.34 -24.23 -5.98
N ASN A 278 5.29 -24.04 -6.79
CA ASN A 278 4.46 -22.83 -6.76
C ASN A 278 3.65 -22.71 -5.46
N LEU A 279 3.15 -23.83 -4.92
CA LEU A 279 2.46 -23.87 -3.63
C LEU A 279 3.41 -23.49 -2.48
N LYS A 280 4.62 -24.04 -2.47
CA LYS A 280 5.67 -23.67 -1.51
C LYS A 280 6.01 -22.18 -1.64
N LYS A 281 6.18 -21.66 -2.86
CA LYS A 281 6.43 -20.24 -3.10
C LYS A 281 5.30 -19.35 -2.56
N LEU A 282 4.04 -19.73 -2.76
CA LEU A 282 2.88 -19.00 -2.22
C LEU A 282 2.93 -18.90 -0.69
N LEU A 283 3.24 -20.00 0.01
CA LEU A 283 3.35 -20.01 1.47
C LEU A 283 4.56 -19.21 1.97
N VAL A 284 5.69 -19.24 1.26
CA VAL A 284 6.86 -18.40 1.58
C VAL A 284 6.53 -16.92 1.37
N VAL A 285 5.84 -16.56 0.29
CA VAL A 285 5.41 -15.16 0.03
C VAL A 285 4.48 -14.67 1.15
N ARG A 286 3.57 -15.52 1.63
CA ARG A 286 2.75 -15.23 2.81
C ARG A 286 3.60 -14.88 4.04
N ASP A 287 4.73 -15.55 4.26
CA ASP A 287 5.57 -15.27 5.42
C ASP A 287 6.33 -13.94 5.35
N VAL A 288 6.43 -13.33 4.15
CA VAL A 288 6.90 -11.94 3.96
C VAL A 288 5.81 -10.93 4.35
N ILE A 289 4.54 -11.32 4.37
CA ILE A 289 3.42 -10.43 4.64
C ILE A 289 3.19 -10.31 6.16
N ASN A 290 2.86 -9.11 6.61
CA ASN A 290 2.36 -8.88 7.95
C ASN A 290 0.82 -8.85 7.96
N GLU A 291 0.17 -9.96 8.35
CA GLU A 291 -1.29 -10.08 8.39
C GLU A 291 -1.96 -9.32 9.55
N THR A 292 -1.19 -8.63 10.41
CA THR A 292 -1.72 -7.98 11.64
C THR A 292 -2.25 -6.56 11.42
N VAL A 293 -1.57 -5.80 10.58
CA VAL A 293 -1.81 -4.38 10.24
C VAL A 293 -0.98 -4.05 9.00
N GLY A 294 -1.25 -2.93 8.33
CA GLY A 294 -0.36 -2.49 7.25
C GLY A 294 1.05 -2.25 7.75
N ASP A 295 2.04 -2.70 6.99
CA ASP A 295 3.44 -2.74 7.39
C ASP A 295 4.32 -2.34 6.23
N ALA A 296 4.75 -1.08 6.24
CA ALA A 296 5.52 -0.49 5.16
C ALA A 296 6.81 -1.26 4.84
N ILE A 297 7.41 -1.94 5.83
CA ILE A 297 8.67 -2.67 5.66
C ILE A 297 8.39 -4.07 5.12
N ALA A 298 7.34 -4.75 5.59
CA ALA A 298 6.89 -6.00 5.00
C ALA A 298 6.44 -5.80 3.54
N ASP A 299 5.69 -4.72 3.28
CA ASP A 299 5.21 -4.36 1.94
C ASP A 299 6.36 -4.00 0.98
N LEU A 300 7.38 -3.28 1.47
CA LEU A 300 8.63 -3.03 0.72
C LEU A 300 9.26 -4.36 0.27
N LEU A 301 9.44 -5.30 1.19
CA LEU A 301 10.05 -6.60 0.89
C LEU A 301 9.17 -7.43 -0.05
N LEU A 302 7.85 -7.38 0.12
CA LEU A 302 6.89 -8.07 -0.74
C LEU A 302 6.96 -7.53 -2.17
N VAL A 303 6.91 -6.22 -2.36
CA VAL A 303 7.00 -5.58 -3.69
C VAL A 303 8.32 -5.95 -4.36
N GLU A 304 9.46 -5.79 -3.68
CA GLU A 304 10.77 -6.11 -4.26
C GLU A 304 10.92 -7.62 -4.56
N ALA A 305 10.32 -8.51 -3.76
CA ALA A 305 10.27 -9.94 -4.05
C ALA A 305 9.44 -10.25 -5.31
N ILE A 306 8.30 -9.60 -5.49
CA ILE A 306 7.43 -9.78 -6.67
C ILE A 306 8.12 -9.25 -7.93
N LEU A 307 8.70 -8.05 -7.87
CA LEU A 307 9.43 -7.46 -9.00
C LEU A 307 10.63 -8.32 -9.39
N TYR A 308 11.35 -8.88 -8.41
CA TYR A 308 12.43 -9.83 -8.68
C TYR A 308 11.91 -11.12 -9.34
N ASP A 309 10.90 -11.78 -8.78
CA ASP A 309 10.39 -13.05 -9.32
C ASP A 309 9.86 -12.88 -10.75
N SER A 310 9.20 -11.74 -11.01
CA SER A 310 8.63 -11.38 -12.31
C SER A 310 9.65 -10.84 -13.32
N ASP A 311 10.90 -10.56 -12.88
CA ASP A 311 11.91 -9.82 -13.65
C ASP A 311 11.36 -8.48 -14.17
N TRP A 312 10.76 -7.69 -13.29
CA TRP A 312 10.15 -6.41 -13.62
C TRP A 312 10.97 -5.23 -13.12
N ASN A 313 11.11 -4.21 -13.98
CA ASN A 313 11.47 -2.86 -13.57
C ASN A 313 10.21 -2.05 -13.17
N ILE A 314 10.42 -0.82 -12.70
CA ILE A 314 9.31 0.03 -12.22
C ILE A 314 8.37 0.48 -13.33
N GLN A 315 8.87 0.61 -14.55
CA GLN A 315 8.07 0.98 -15.72
C GLN A 315 7.11 -0.16 -16.11
N GLN A 316 7.55 -1.42 -16.05
CA GLN A 316 6.65 -2.56 -16.29
C GLN A 316 5.53 -2.62 -15.25
N TRP A 317 5.83 -2.29 -14.00
CA TRP A 317 4.82 -2.18 -12.95
C TRP A 317 3.87 -0.99 -13.21
N LEU A 318 4.38 0.20 -13.57
CA LEU A 318 3.55 1.34 -13.92
C LEU A 318 2.63 1.02 -15.11
N ASN A 319 3.14 0.32 -16.12
CA ASN A 319 2.43 0.01 -17.36
C ASN A 319 1.35 -1.08 -17.22
N LEU A 320 1.06 -1.57 -16.00
CA LEU A 320 -0.10 -2.45 -15.79
C LEU A 320 -1.40 -1.76 -16.24
N TYR A 321 -1.57 -0.49 -15.90
CA TYR A 321 -2.71 0.33 -16.30
C TYR A 321 -2.35 1.82 -16.23
N ASP A 322 -3.13 2.66 -16.88
CA ASP A 322 -2.99 4.12 -16.78
C ASP A 322 -4.03 4.66 -15.81
N ASP A 323 -3.60 5.40 -14.78
CA ASP A 323 -4.53 6.07 -13.88
C ASP A 323 -5.34 7.12 -14.63
N LEU A 324 -6.62 7.25 -14.30
CA LEU A 324 -7.38 8.43 -14.68
C LEU A 324 -6.80 9.65 -13.95
N PRO A 325 -6.56 10.78 -14.65
CA PRO A 325 -6.32 12.05 -13.99
C PRO A 325 -7.37 12.31 -12.91
N ASN A 326 -6.92 12.69 -11.72
CA ASN A 326 -7.77 12.83 -10.55
C ASN A 326 -7.39 14.06 -9.70
N ARG A 327 -8.33 14.51 -8.87
CA ARG A 327 -8.18 15.65 -7.98
C ARG A 327 -8.91 15.41 -6.67
N GLN A 328 -8.27 15.80 -5.57
CA GLN A 328 -8.90 15.85 -4.25
C GLN A 328 -8.97 17.30 -3.76
N LEU A 329 -10.14 17.71 -3.29
CA LEU A 329 -10.36 19.01 -2.66
C LEU A 329 -10.90 18.82 -1.24
N LYS A 330 -10.67 19.83 -0.41
CA LYS A 330 -11.22 19.94 0.94
C LYS A 330 -12.08 21.19 0.99
N VAL A 331 -13.33 21.02 1.44
CA VAL A 331 -14.32 22.09 1.60
C VAL A 331 -14.74 22.17 3.07
N SER A 332 -14.41 23.28 3.72
CA SER A 332 -14.77 23.54 5.12
C SER A 332 -16.27 23.82 5.24
N LEU A 333 -16.93 23.18 6.20
CA LEU A 333 -18.37 23.33 6.49
C LEU A 333 -18.57 23.94 7.86
N GLN A 334 -19.74 24.55 8.10
CA GLN A 334 -20.12 24.96 9.45
C GLN A 334 -20.36 23.73 10.35
N ASP A 335 -21.02 22.71 9.80
CA ASP A 335 -21.28 21.42 10.43
C ASP A 335 -21.25 20.34 9.35
N CYS A 336 -20.29 19.41 9.42
CA CYS A 336 -20.18 18.36 8.40
C CYS A 336 -21.20 17.22 8.59
N SER A 337 -21.91 17.16 9.72
CA SER A 337 -22.92 16.13 9.99
C SER A 337 -24.18 16.24 9.11
N VAL A 338 -24.36 17.40 8.47
CA VAL A 338 -25.42 17.63 7.46
C VAL A 338 -25.19 16.80 6.20
N VAL A 339 -23.95 16.41 5.93
CA VAL A 339 -23.60 15.53 4.82
C VAL A 339 -23.59 14.09 5.32
N LYS A 340 -24.43 13.26 4.71
CA LYS A 340 -24.51 11.82 5.00
C LYS A 340 -24.30 11.03 3.73
N THR A 341 -23.61 9.90 3.85
CA THR A 341 -23.22 9.03 2.74
C THR A 341 -23.64 7.59 2.99
N GLU A 342 -23.77 6.80 1.92
CA GLU A 342 -24.02 5.36 1.95
C GLU A 342 -23.17 4.64 0.88
N GLY A 343 -23.13 3.29 0.96
CA GLY A 343 -22.48 2.47 -0.05
C GLY A 343 -20.97 2.66 -0.13
N ALA A 344 -20.27 2.66 1.02
CA ALA A 344 -18.83 2.93 1.07
C ALA A 344 -18.44 4.35 0.62
N ASP A 345 -19.21 5.35 1.05
CA ASP A 345 -19.02 6.78 0.75
C ASP A 345 -19.21 7.19 -0.72
N VAL A 346 -19.62 6.27 -1.61
CA VAL A 346 -19.80 6.57 -3.04
C VAL A 346 -21.07 7.35 -3.34
N LYS A 347 -22.03 7.40 -2.40
CA LYS A 347 -23.33 8.06 -2.60
C LYS A 347 -23.70 8.94 -1.42
N CYS A 348 -23.91 10.22 -1.68
CA CYS A 348 -24.52 11.18 -0.77
C CYS A 348 -26.04 10.93 -0.67
N ILE A 349 -26.56 10.88 0.56
CA ILE A 349 -27.99 10.74 0.87
C ILE A 349 -28.58 11.98 1.54
N ALA A 350 -27.73 12.86 2.07
CA ALA A 350 -28.10 14.17 2.58
C ALA A 350 -26.94 15.17 2.36
N PRO A 351 -27.21 16.45 2.08
CA PRO A 351 -28.53 17.06 1.89
C PRO A 351 -29.23 16.62 0.59
N ALA A 352 -30.56 16.73 0.57
CA ALA A 352 -31.37 16.35 -0.60
C ALA A 352 -30.98 17.18 -1.83
N GLY A 353 -30.91 16.55 -3.00
CA GLY A 353 -30.52 17.21 -4.26
C GLY A 353 -29.02 17.16 -4.56
N LEU A 354 -28.15 17.01 -3.56
CA LEU A 354 -26.70 17.07 -3.76
C LEU A 354 -26.18 15.91 -4.61
N GLN A 355 -26.59 14.68 -4.33
CA GLN A 355 -26.20 13.54 -5.17
C GLN A 355 -26.75 13.64 -6.59
N GLN A 356 -27.99 14.11 -6.79
CA GLN A 356 -28.55 14.31 -8.12
C GLN A 356 -27.73 15.35 -8.91
N LYS A 357 -27.28 16.41 -8.23
CA LYS A 357 -26.38 17.41 -8.82
C LYS A 357 -25.04 16.78 -9.20
N ILE A 358 -24.37 16.06 -8.30
CA ILE A 358 -23.10 15.35 -8.58
C ILE A 358 -23.25 14.41 -9.79
N ASN A 359 -24.30 13.58 -9.81
CA ASN A 359 -24.57 12.66 -10.92
C ASN A 359 -24.77 13.39 -12.26
N SER A 360 -25.32 14.60 -12.24
CA SER A 360 -25.52 15.40 -13.45
C SER A 360 -24.22 16.04 -13.94
N LEU A 361 -23.37 16.50 -13.02
CA LEU A 361 -22.06 17.06 -13.36
C LEU A 361 -21.15 16.00 -13.96
N VAL A 362 -21.08 14.82 -13.33
CA VAL A 362 -20.24 13.69 -13.78
C VAL A 362 -20.51 13.30 -15.23
N LYS A 363 -21.76 13.33 -15.69
CA LYS A 363 -22.14 12.98 -17.08
C LYS A 363 -21.53 13.89 -18.15
N ASN A 364 -21.08 15.09 -17.77
CA ASN A 364 -20.46 16.03 -18.71
C ASN A 364 -18.99 15.71 -18.99
N TYR A 365 -18.39 14.77 -18.25
CA TYR A 365 -16.97 14.44 -18.33
C TYR A 365 -16.77 12.97 -18.72
N PRO A 366 -16.03 12.67 -19.81
CA PRO A 366 -15.66 11.30 -20.15
C PRO A 366 -14.88 10.63 -19.01
N SER A 367 -15.21 9.37 -18.73
CA SER A 367 -14.68 8.63 -17.57
C SER A 367 -14.88 9.34 -16.22
N GLY A 368 -15.83 10.29 -16.16
CA GLY A 368 -16.09 11.07 -14.97
C GLY A 368 -16.55 10.18 -13.81
N ARG A 369 -15.95 10.38 -12.64
CA ARG A 369 -16.49 9.88 -11.37
C ARG A 369 -16.16 10.88 -10.28
N ALA A 370 -17.13 11.19 -9.44
CA ALA A 370 -16.92 12.05 -8.29
C ALA A 370 -17.78 11.60 -7.11
N PHE A 371 -17.26 11.78 -5.90
CA PHE A 371 -17.98 11.56 -4.66
C PHE A 371 -17.53 12.54 -3.59
N ILE A 372 -18.32 12.63 -2.52
CA ILE A 372 -18.03 13.45 -1.36
C ILE A 372 -18.03 12.59 -0.11
N ARG A 373 -17.16 12.92 0.84
CA ARG A 373 -17.06 12.21 2.12
C ARG A 373 -16.90 13.22 3.27
N PRO A 374 -17.80 13.22 4.28
CA PRO A 374 -17.60 14.04 5.47
C PRO A 374 -16.41 13.53 6.28
N SER A 375 -15.65 14.45 6.86
CA SER A 375 -14.63 14.09 7.85
C SER A 375 -15.31 13.58 9.13
N GLY A 376 -14.68 12.60 9.79
CA GLY A 376 -15.19 12.02 11.03
C GLY A 376 -14.79 12.79 12.29
N THR A 377 -13.83 13.71 12.18
CA THR A 377 -13.19 14.39 13.32
C THR A 377 -13.21 15.91 13.21
N GLU A 378 -13.51 16.45 12.04
CA GLU A 378 -13.38 17.87 11.73
C GLU A 378 -14.52 18.33 10.81
N ASN A 379 -14.86 19.62 10.84
CA ASN A 379 -15.98 20.17 10.06
C ASN A 379 -15.58 20.48 8.61
N PHE A 380 -15.28 19.45 7.83
CA PHE A 380 -15.09 19.57 6.39
C PHE A 380 -15.57 18.33 5.64
N VAL A 381 -15.74 18.49 4.33
CA VAL A 381 -16.00 17.41 3.39
C VAL A 381 -14.83 17.31 2.41
N ARG A 382 -14.42 16.07 2.13
CA ARG A 382 -13.48 15.75 1.07
C ARG A 382 -14.26 15.52 -0.22
N ILE A 383 -13.74 16.06 -1.30
CA ILE A 383 -14.25 15.83 -2.65
C ILE A 383 -13.18 15.09 -3.40
N TYR A 384 -13.59 14.04 -4.10
CA TYR A 384 -12.75 13.34 -5.06
C TYR A 384 -13.41 13.42 -6.43
N ALA A 385 -12.62 13.71 -7.46
CA ALA A 385 -13.04 13.60 -8.84
C ALA A 385 -11.93 12.99 -9.70
N GLU A 386 -12.31 12.16 -10.67
CA GLU A 386 -11.46 11.65 -11.74
C GLU A 386 -12.15 11.82 -13.09
N ALA A 387 -11.38 11.95 -14.15
CA ALA A 387 -11.86 12.08 -15.53
C ALA A 387 -10.78 11.65 -16.54
N ASP A 388 -11.08 11.75 -17.82
CA ASP A 388 -10.16 11.46 -18.94
C ASP A 388 -8.95 12.41 -19.06
N SER A 389 -9.01 13.62 -18.49
CA SER A 389 -7.91 14.59 -18.52
C SER A 389 -7.81 15.38 -17.21
N GLN A 390 -6.61 15.89 -16.90
CA GLN A 390 -6.40 16.67 -15.67
C GLN A 390 -7.32 17.90 -15.61
N LYS A 391 -7.45 18.61 -16.73
CA LYS A 391 -8.35 19.77 -16.85
C LYS A 391 -9.81 19.39 -16.51
N ASN A 392 -10.27 18.24 -16.98
CA ASN A 392 -11.63 17.77 -16.72
C ASN A 392 -11.80 17.33 -15.26
N ALA A 393 -10.83 16.62 -14.68
CA ALA A 393 -10.86 16.22 -13.29
C ALA A 393 -10.88 17.43 -12.34
N ASP A 394 -10.05 18.45 -12.64
CA ASP A 394 -9.99 19.72 -11.90
C ASP A 394 -11.31 20.49 -12.00
N SER A 395 -11.88 20.58 -13.20
CA SER A 395 -13.17 21.25 -13.44
C SER A 395 -14.30 20.54 -12.71
N LEU A 396 -14.38 19.20 -12.82
CA LEU A 396 -15.39 18.40 -12.12
C LEU A 396 -15.27 18.55 -10.60
N ALA A 397 -14.06 18.53 -10.05
CA ALA A 397 -13.83 18.73 -8.62
C ALA A 397 -14.34 20.11 -8.15
N ALA A 398 -14.03 21.17 -8.91
CA ALA A 398 -14.47 22.53 -8.60
C ALA A 398 -16.00 22.70 -8.70
N GLU A 399 -16.64 22.13 -9.72
CA GLU A 399 -18.10 22.16 -9.87
C GLU A 399 -18.81 21.40 -8.74
N VAL A 400 -18.24 20.27 -8.29
CA VAL A 400 -18.75 19.54 -7.12
C VAL A 400 -18.54 20.34 -5.84
N ALA A 401 -17.42 21.05 -5.68
CA ALA A 401 -17.19 21.95 -4.54
C ALA A 401 -18.24 23.07 -4.48
N GLN A 402 -18.58 23.66 -5.62
CA GLN A 402 -19.64 24.66 -5.71
C GLN A 402 -21.03 24.09 -5.37
N ALA A 403 -21.30 22.85 -5.77
CA ALA A 403 -22.54 22.16 -5.39
C ALA A 403 -22.61 21.91 -3.88
N VAL A 404 -21.50 21.50 -3.25
CA VAL A 404 -21.40 21.34 -1.79
C VAL A 404 -21.63 22.69 -1.09
N HIS A 405 -20.97 23.77 -1.53
CA HIS A 405 -21.18 25.10 -0.96
C HIS A 405 -22.66 25.52 -1.01
N SER A 406 -23.30 25.33 -2.17
CA SER A 406 -24.67 25.78 -2.42
C SER A 406 -25.73 24.97 -1.66
N LEU A 407 -25.50 23.67 -1.43
CA LEU A 407 -26.51 22.76 -0.88
C LEU A 407 -26.23 22.31 0.56
N ALA A 408 -24.97 22.32 1.01
CA ALA A 408 -24.56 21.91 2.36
C ALA A 408 -24.03 23.05 3.23
N GLY A 409 -23.82 24.25 2.68
CA GLY A 409 -23.38 25.44 3.42
C GLY A 409 -21.90 25.37 3.83
N SER A 410 -21.00 25.78 2.93
CA SER A 410 -19.57 25.86 3.24
C SER A 410 -19.20 27.21 3.88
N VAL A 411 -18.10 27.23 4.62
CA VAL A 411 -17.54 28.43 5.27
C VAL A 411 -16.13 28.71 4.76
N GLY A 412 -15.80 29.99 4.57
CA GLY A 412 -14.50 30.41 4.04
C GLY A 412 -14.40 30.32 2.52
N ASP A 413 -13.20 30.04 2.02
CA ASP A 413 -12.95 29.84 0.59
C ASP A 413 -13.71 28.61 0.06
N LEU A 414 -13.98 28.59 -1.26
CA LEU A 414 -14.73 27.49 -1.90
C LEU A 414 -14.04 26.14 -1.70
N TYR A 415 -12.71 26.14 -1.58
CA TYR A 415 -11.87 24.99 -1.24
C TYR A 415 -10.46 25.49 -0.81
N GLU A 416 -9.74 24.70 0.00
CA GLU A 416 -8.56 25.17 0.74
C GLU A 416 -7.24 25.32 -0.06
N HIS A 417 -7.19 24.97 -1.36
CA HIS A 417 -5.98 25.09 -2.19
C HIS A 417 -6.29 25.42 -3.66
N PRO A 418 -5.53 26.30 -4.35
CA PRO A 418 -5.70 26.53 -5.79
C PRO A 418 -5.45 25.25 -6.61
N LEU A 419 -6.16 25.13 -7.75
CA LEU A 419 -6.13 23.96 -8.64
C LEU A 419 -4.78 23.72 -9.31
#